data_AF-A0A6I1NS42-F1
#
_entry.id   AF-A0A6I1NS42-F1
#
_cell.length_a   1.000
_cell.length_b   1.000
_cell.length_c   1.000
_cell.angle_alpha   90.00
_cell.angle_beta   90.00
_cell.angle_gamma   90.00
#
_symmetry.space_group_name_H-M   'P 1'
#
loop_
_entity.id
_entity.type
_entity.pdbx_description
1 polymer ?
#
loop_
_entity_poly.entity_id
_entity_poly.type
_entity_poly.pdbx_seq_one_letter_code
_entity_poly.pdbx_strand_id
1 'polypeptide(L)'
;QYLHDLHTPGSPHYRQFLTPAQFSSQYAPTDQQVASVVAHLRKAGFVNIVVAPNRLLVSASGTAATIKSAFRTTLKRFTHNGRSVYANTDAAQVPNAIGGVVGAVLGLQNVELMHTGAGSRPQGNTSNLTIPAGASAVPHNPTEFSSL
;
A
#
# COMPACT_ATOMS: atom_id res chain seq x y z
N GLN A 1 -10.24 -0.18 19.03
CA GLN A 1 -10.43 -0.20 20.49
C GLN A 1 -9.10 0.02 21.23
N TYR A 2 -8.08 -0.83 21.03
CA TYR A 2 -6.76 -0.70 21.69
C TYR A 2 -6.13 0.72 21.67
N LEU A 3 -6.13 1.39 20.51
CA LEU A 3 -5.58 2.75 20.41
C LEU A 3 -6.30 3.77 21.30
N HIS A 4 -7.62 3.62 21.47
CA HIS A 4 -8.41 4.48 22.36
C HIS A 4 -8.02 4.24 23.83
N ASP A 5 -7.82 2.97 24.20
CA ASP A 5 -7.43 2.54 25.54
C ASP A 5 -6.04 3.03 25.94
N LEU A 6 -5.07 3.08 25.00
CA LEU A 6 -3.73 3.63 25.22
C LEU A 6 -3.75 5.07 25.73
N HIS A 7 -4.76 5.85 25.32
CA HIS A 7 -4.88 7.27 25.61
C HIS A 7 -5.90 7.60 26.71
N THR A 8 -6.57 6.59 27.27
CA THR A 8 -7.63 6.78 28.28
C THR A 8 -7.11 6.47 29.68
N PRO A 9 -6.95 7.47 30.58
CA PRO A 9 -6.57 7.22 31.97
C PRO A 9 -7.57 6.28 32.65
N GLY A 10 -7.05 5.31 33.41
CA GLY A 10 -7.88 4.29 34.08
C GLY A 10 -8.19 3.05 33.22
N SER A 11 -7.85 3.07 31.93
CA SER A 11 -7.89 1.85 31.11
C SER A 11 -6.77 0.87 31.52
N PRO A 12 -7.02 -0.46 31.49
CA PRO A 12 -5.99 -1.48 31.71
C PRO A 12 -4.75 -1.34 30.81
N HIS A 13 -4.90 -0.71 29.63
CA HIS A 13 -3.84 -0.54 28.65
C HIS A 13 -3.29 0.89 28.58
N TYR A 14 -3.63 1.77 29.52
CA TYR A 14 -3.16 3.15 29.51
C TYR A 14 -1.62 3.23 29.44
N ARG A 15 -1.08 3.89 28.40
CA ARG A 15 0.36 4.01 28.10
C ARG A 15 1.13 2.69 27.92
N GLN A 16 0.45 1.57 27.71
CA GLN A 16 1.09 0.28 27.46
C GLN A 16 1.30 0.06 25.95
N PHE A 17 2.29 0.74 25.38
CA PHE A 17 2.60 0.57 23.95
C PHE A 17 3.13 -0.82 23.63
N LEU A 18 2.73 -1.36 22.47
CA LEU A 18 3.19 -2.67 22.00
C LEU A 18 4.57 -2.57 21.37
N THR A 19 5.39 -3.59 21.57
CA THR A 19 6.57 -3.83 20.74
C THR A 19 6.16 -4.28 19.34
N PRO A 20 7.02 -4.13 18.31
CA PRO A 20 6.74 -4.62 16.96
C PRO A 20 6.38 -6.11 16.91
N ALA A 21 6.99 -6.94 17.76
CA ALA A 21 6.70 -8.37 17.85
C ALA A 21 5.30 -8.63 18.44
N GLN A 22 4.93 -7.92 19.51
CA GLN A 22 3.60 -8.03 20.10
C GLN A 22 2.51 -7.57 19.14
N PHE A 23 2.75 -6.46 18.42
CA PHE A 23 1.83 -6.00 17.37
C PHE A 23 1.66 -7.08 16.29
N SER A 24 2.76 -7.63 15.77
CA SER A 24 2.70 -8.64 14.71
C SER A 24 2.02 -9.94 15.17
N SER A 25 2.12 -10.28 16.45
CA SER A 25 1.44 -11.44 17.02
C SER A 25 -0.07 -11.24 17.17
N GLN A 26 -0.54 -10.02 17.39
CA GLN A 26 -1.94 -9.73 17.71
C GLN A 26 -2.75 -9.20 16.52
N TYR A 27 -2.10 -8.46 15.61
CA TYR A 27 -2.78 -7.68 14.58
C TYR A 27 -2.31 -7.95 13.16
N ALA A 28 -1.23 -8.72 12.95
CA ALA A 28 -0.82 -9.09 11.62
C ALA A 28 -1.51 -10.37 11.13
N PRO A 29 -1.61 -10.57 9.80
CA PRO A 29 -2.03 -11.84 9.22
C PRO A 29 -1.22 -13.03 9.75
N THR A 30 -1.84 -14.19 9.82
CA THR A 30 -1.16 -15.44 10.19
C THR A 30 -0.20 -15.89 9.09
N ASP A 31 0.78 -16.72 9.43
CA ASP A 31 1.73 -17.25 8.44
C ASP A 31 1.02 -18.04 7.33
N GLN A 32 -0.06 -18.75 7.66
CA GLN A 32 -0.87 -19.49 6.69
C GLN A 32 -1.62 -18.56 5.72
N GLN A 33 -2.13 -17.43 6.21
CA GLN A 33 -2.77 -16.41 5.37
C GLN A 33 -1.76 -15.80 4.41
N VAL A 34 -0.57 -15.44 4.90
CA VAL A 34 0.54 -14.94 4.07
C VAL A 34 0.96 -15.99 3.04
N ALA A 35 1.09 -17.25 3.44
CA ALA A 35 1.46 -18.33 2.54
C ALA A 35 0.45 -18.50 1.40
N SER A 36 -0.84 -18.29 1.66
CA SER A 36 -1.90 -18.34 0.65
C SER A 36 -1.76 -17.21 -0.38
N VAL A 37 -1.41 -15.99 0.08
CA VAL A 37 -1.10 -14.86 -0.81
C VAL A 37 0.16 -15.13 -1.64
N VAL A 38 1.23 -15.62 -1.01
CA VAL A 38 2.48 -15.99 -1.71
C VAL A 38 2.22 -17.07 -2.76
N ALA A 39 1.41 -18.08 -2.45
CA ALA A 39 1.03 -19.14 -3.38
C ALA A 39 0.25 -18.60 -4.58
N HIS A 40 -0.70 -17.68 -4.36
CA HIS A 40 -1.43 -16.99 -5.43
C HIS A 40 -0.48 -16.24 -6.38
N LEU A 41 0.44 -15.46 -5.81
CA LEU A 41 1.43 -14.70 -6.60
C LEU A 41 2.36 -15.64 -7.40
N ARG A 42 2.89 -16.70 -6.78
CA ARG A 42 3.73 -17.69 -7.46
C ARG A 42 2.98 -18.37 -8.60
N LYS A 43 1.74 -18.80 -8.36
CA LYS A 43 0.90 -19.47 -9.36
C LYS A 43 0.65 -18.58 -10.58
N ALA A 44 0.51 -17.27 -10.37
CA ALA A 44 0.33 -16.32 -11.46
C ALA A 44 1.65 -15.99 -12.21
N GLY A 45 2.81 -16.39 -11.67
CA GLY A 45 4.13 -16.18 -12.28
C GLY A 45 4.90 -14.96 -11.76
N PHE A 46 4.56 -14.45 -10.57
CA PHE A 46 5.38 -13.42 -9.92
C PHE A 46 6.70 -14.01 -9.39
N VAL A 47 7.75 -13.19 -9.41
CA VAL A 47 9.10 -13.50 -8.92
C VAL A 47 9.53 -12.50 -7.85
N ASN A 48 10.71 -12.70 -7.23
CA ASN A 48 11.24 -11.82 -6.17
C ASN A 48 10.23 -11.55 -5.04
N ILE A 49 9.50 -12.60 -4.63
CA ILE A 49 8.46 -12.45 -3.61
C ILE A 49 9.12 -12.32 -2.24
N VAL A 50 8.92 -11.18 -1.59
CA VAL A 50 9.45 -10.88 -0.26
C VAL A 50 8.28 -10.60 0.68
N VAL A 51 8.28 -11.28 1.83
CA VAL A 51 7.34 -11.04 2.92
C VAL A 51 8.04 -10.15 3.94
N ALA A 52 7.44 -9.02 4.29
CA ALA A 52 7.95 -8.18 5.36
C ALA A 52 7.85 -8.90 6.72
N PRO A 53 8.78 -8.70 7.67
CA PRO A 53 8.77 -9.39 8.97
C PRO A 53 7.48 -9.22 9.78
N ASN A 54 6.79 -8.08 9.60
CA ASN A 54 5.51 -7.80 10.25
C ASN A 54 4.29 -8.41 9.52
N ARG A 55 4.49 -9.15 8.41
CA ARG A 55 3.46 -9.82 7.59
C ARG A 55 2.40 -8.91 6.98
N LEU A 56 2.60 -7.59 7.03
CA LEU A 56 1.65 -6.62 6.48
C LEU A 56 1.91 -6.28 5.01
N LEU A 57 3.08 -6.65 4.48
CA LEU A 57 3.44 -6.38 3.09
C LEU A 57 4.06 -7.62 2.46
N VAL A 58 3.53 -7.98 1.29
CA VAL A 58 4.16 -8.94 0.38
C VAL A 58 4.48 -8.20 -0.90
N SER A 59 5.76 -8.03 -1.21
CA SER A 59 6.23 -7.42 -2.46
C SER A 59 6.63 -8.49 -3.45
N ALA A 60 6.46 -8.22 -4.74
CA ALA A 60 6.81 -9.13 -5.81
C ALA A 60 7.04 -8.37 -7.13
N SER A 61 7.71 -9.00 -8.09
CA SER A 61 7.92 -8.48 -9.44
C SER A 61 7.17 -9.35 -10.46
N GLY A 62 6.54 -8.72 -11.45
CA GLY A 62 5.78 -9.43 -12.48
C GLY A 62 5.62 -8.59 -13.74
N THR A 63 5.27 -9.25 -14.84
CA THR A 63 4.97 -8.57 -16.12
C THR A 63 3.52 -8.06 -16.12
N ALA A 64 3.16 -7.22 -17.09
CA ALA A 64 1.76 -6.83 -17.29
C ALA A 64 0.83 -8.04 -17.52
N ALA A 65 1.33 -9.12 -18.16
CA ALA A 65 0.57 -10.36 -18.33
C ALA A 65 0.36 -11.10 -17.00
N THR A 66 1.38 -11.12 -16.14
CA THR A 66 1.31 -11.69 -14.77
C THR A 66 0.26 -10.94 -13.94
N ILE A 67 0.28 -9.60 -13.99
CA ILE A 67 -0.70 -8.73 -13.30
C ILE A 67 -2.12 -9.03 -13.79
N LYS A 68 -2.32 -9.12 -15.10
CA LYS A 68 -3.62 -9.45 -15.69
C LYS A 68 -4.16 -10.79 -15.21
N SER A 69 -3.31 -11.80 -15.17
CA SER A 69 -3.68 -13.13 -14.68
C SER A 69 -4.03 -13.14 -13.19
N ALA A 70 -3.21 -12.51 -12.36
CA ALA A 70 -3.36 -12.55 -10.90
C ALA A 70 -4.49 -11.68 -10.37
N PHE A 71 -4.69 -10.51 -10.97
CA PHE A 71 -5.55 -9.45 -10.42
C PHE A 71 -6.74 -9.10 -11.30
N ARG A 72 -6.95 -9.83 -12.40
CA ARG A 72 -8.05 -9.61 -13.36
C ARG A 72 -8.17 -8.15 -13.83
N THR A 73 -7.03 -7.47 -13.99
CA THR A 73 -6.97 -6.08 -14.44
C THR A 73 -5.88 -5.89 -15.47
N THR A 74 -6.05 -4.96 -16.41
CA THR A 74 -5.07 -4.71 -17.47
C THR A 74 -4.33 -3.40 -17.21
N LEU A 75 -3.00 -3.42 -17.31
CA LEU A 75 -2.18 -2.21 -17.36
C LEU A 75 -2.18 -1.63 -18.78
N LYS A 76 -2.49 -0.34 -18.89
CA LYS A 76 -2.33 0.43 -20.13
C LYS A 76 -1.38 1.60 -19.92
N ARG A 77 -0.81 2.09 -21.02
CA ARG A 77 -0.04 3.32 -21.05
C ARG A 77 -0.96 4.50 -21.38
N PHE A 78 -0.70 5.62 -20.71
CA PHE A 78 -1.40 6.88 -20.89
C PHE A 78 -0.39 8.02 -20.97
N THR A 79 -0.83 9.17 -21.48
CA THR A 79 -0.07 10.42 -21.41
C THR A 79 -0.71 11.30 -20.34
N HIS A 80 0.04 11.66 -19.31
CA HIS A 80 -0.42 12.55 -18.24
C HIS A 80 0.63 13.64 -18.00
N ASN A 81 0.24 14.92 -18.12
CA ASN A 81 1.14 16.08 -18.00
C ASN A 81 2.41 15.95 -18.88
N GLY A 82 2.25 15.45 -20.11
CA GLY A 82 3.35 15.23 -21.05
C GLY A 82 4.26 14.02 -20.74
N ARG A 83 3.95 13.23 -19.69
CA ARG A 83 4.71 12.04 -19.29
C ARG A 83 3.98 10.76 -19.71
N SER A 84 4.74 9.78 -20.21
CA SER A 84 4.24 8.42 -20.41
C SER A 84 4.14 7.72 -19.06
N VAL A 85 2.91 7.35 -18.67
CA VAL A 85 2.59 6.68 -17.41
C VAL A 85 1.83 5.38 -17.70
N TYR A 86 1.72 4.51 -16.70
CA TYR A 86 0.83 3.35 -16.74
C TYR A 86 -0.15 3.37 -15.56
N ALA A 87 -1.31 2.78 -15.79
CA ALA A 87 -2.33 2.54 -14.77
C ALA A 87 -3.15 1.29 -15.11
N ASN A 88 -3.77 0.69 -14.10
CA ASN A 88 -4.78 -0.35 -14.28
C ASN A 88 -6.09 0.25 -14.78
N THR A 89 -6.77 -0.48 -15.65
CA THR A 89 -8.02 -0.03 -16.31
C THR A 89 -9.29 -0.45 -15.58
N ASP A 90 -9.18 -1.46 -14.72
CA ASP A 90 -10.25 -1.99 -13.89
C ASP A 90 -9.77 -2.13 -12.44
N ALA A 91 -10.70 -2.17 -11.48
CA ALA A 91 -10.37 -2.49 -10.09
C ALA A 91 -9.65 -3.85 -9.99
N ALA A 92 -8.58 -3.92 -9.21
CA ALA A 92 -7.87 -5.16 -8.95
C ALA A 92 -8.75 -6.13 -8.15
N GLN A 93 -8.81 -7.39 -8.59
CA GLN A 93 -9.59 -8.44 -7.94
C GLN A 93 -8.65 -9.52 -7.42
N VAL A 94 -9.03 -10.17 -6.32
CA VAL A 94 -8.32 -11.35 -5.80
C VAL A 94 -9.28 -12.52 -5.64
N PRO A 95 -8.81 -13.77 -5.64
CA PRO A 95 -9.65 -14.91 -5.31
C PRO A 95 -10.28 -14.76 -3.92
N ASN A 96 -11.54 -15.19 -3.77
CA ASN A 96 -12.27 -15.13 -2.49
C ASN A 96 -11.49 -15.73 -1.32
N ALA A 97 -10.71 -16.79 -1.58
CA ALA A 97 -9.87 -17.45 -0.58
C ALA A 97 -8.86 -16.52 0.12
N ILE A 98 -8.45 -15.42 -0.52
CA ILE A 98 -7.55 -14.42 0.07
C ILE A 98 -8.18 -13.03 0.21
N GLY A 99 -9.46 -12.87 -0.18
CA GLY A 99 -10.16 -11.57 -0.17
C GLY A 99 -10.32 -10.95 1.22
N GLY A 100 -10.40 -11.78 2.27
CA GLY A 100 -10.44 -11.29 3.67
C GLY A 100 -9.07 -10.92 4.23
N VAL A 101 -7.98 -11.18 3.52
CA VAL A 101 -6.59 -10.94 3.96
C VAL A 101 -5.97 -9.78 3.18
N VAL A 102 -6.25 -9.68 1.87
CA VAL A 102 -5.69 -8.65 1.01
C VAL A 102 -6.52 -7.38 1.11
N GLY A 103 -5.99 -6.35 1.77
CA GLY A 103 -6.64 -5.04 1.88
C GLY A 103 -6.51 -4.17 0.62
N ALA A 104 -5.37 -4.23 -0.07
CA ALA A 104 -5.12 -3.46 -1.29
C ALA A 104 -4.00 -4.09 -2.15
N VAL A 105 -4.00 -3.77 -3.44
CA VAL A 105 -2.90 -4.09 -4.37
C VAL A 105 -2.24 -2.79 -4.81
N LEU A 106 -0.97 -2.63 -4.47
CA LEU A 106 -0.18 -1.43 -4.75
C LEU A 106 0.71 -1.62 -5.99
N GLY A 107 1.13 -0.51 -6.60
CA GLY A 107 2.08 -0.53 -7.73
C GLY A 107 1.45 -0.82 -9.10
N LEU A 108 0.13 -0.79 -9.21
CA LEU A 108 -0.58 -0.94 -10.49
C LEU A 108 -0.62 0.34 -11.34
N GLN A 109 -0.01 1.43 -10.85
CA GLN A 109 0.06 2.71 -11.53
C GLN A 109 1.29 3.51 -11.11
N ASN A 110 1.71 4.44 -11.96
CA ASN A 110 2.79 5.40 -11.67
C ASN A 110 2.45 6.86 -12.10
N VAL A 111 1.15 7.18 -12.12
CA VAL A 111 0.61 8.47 -12.56
C VAL A 111 1.05 9.61 -11.64
N GLU A 112 0.97 9.41 -10.33
CA GLU A 112 1.55 10.32 -9.35
C GLU A 112 3.02 9.95 -9.05
N LEU A 113 3.87 10.96 -8.92
CA LEU A 113 5.14 10.82 -8.22
C LEU A 113 4.94 11.36 -6.81
N MET A 114 5.44 10.65 -5.79
CA MET A 114 5.53 11.25 -4.46
C MET A 114 6.44 12.47 -4.55
N HIS A 115 5.87 13.66 -4.42
CA HIS A 115 6.66 14.88 -4.27
C HIS A 115 7.17 14.89 -2.83
N THR A 116 8.49 14.88 -2.66
CA THR A 116 9.05 15.28 -1.37
C THR A 116 8.66 16.74 -1.17
N GLY A 117 7.95 17.06 -0.09
CA GLY A 117 7.64 18.44 0.30
C GLY A 117 8.89 19.30 0.62
N ALA A 118 10.08 18.76 0.36
CA ALA A 118 11.34 19.48 0.38
C ALA A 118 11.51 20.24 -0.96
N GLY A 119 10.65 21.23 -1.18
CA GLY A 119 10.99 22.32 -2.09
C GLY A 119 12.35 22.89 -1.67
N SER A 120 13.23 23.08 -2.64
CA SER A 120 14.53 23.75 -2.48
C SER A 120 14.42 24.90 -1.49
N ARG A 121 15.09 24.80 -0.33
CA ARG A 121 15.08 25.86 0.68
C ARG A 121 15.60 27.15 0.01
N PRO A 122 14.80 28.23 -0.13
CA PRO A 122 15.41 29.53 -0.25
C PRO A 122 16.20 29.75 1.05
N GLN A 123 17.45 30.18 0.90
CA GLN A 123 18.30 30.56 2.03
C GLN A 123 17.63 31.75 2.74
N GLY A 124 16.87 31.48 3.81
CA GLY A 124 16.12 32.48 4.57
C GLY A 124 15.82 31.99 5.98
N ASN A 125 16.01 32.86 6.97
CA ASN A 125 16.10 32.62 8.41
C ASN A 125 15.08 31.62 9.02
N THR A 126 15.59 30.71 9.84
CA THR A 126 14.85 29.67 10.58
C THR A 126 14.25 30.18 11.90
N SER A 127 13.22 31.02 11.82
CA SER A 127 12.47 31.45 13.01
C SER A 127 10.97 31.42 12.76
N ASN A 128 10.44 30.19 12.66
CA ASN A 128 9.03 29.76 12.73
C ASN A 128 8.68 28.75 11.63
N LEU A 129 8.98 27.47 11.86
CA LEU A 129 8.36 26.39 11.06
C LEU A 129 7.22 25.78 11.86
N THR A 130 5.99 26.18 11.51
CA THR A 130 4.80 25.37 11.75
C THR A 130 4.74 24.32 10.64
N ILE A 131 4.71 23.04 11.01
CA ILE A 131 4.60 21.93 10.05
C ILE A 131 3.11 21.68 9.79
N PRO A 132 2.56 21.92 8.59
CA PRO A 132 1.21 21.50 8.28
C PRO A 132 1.16 19.97 8.11
N ALA A 133 0.32 19.32 8.92
CA ALA A 133 -0.05 17.93 8.74
C ALA A 133 -0.89 17.80 7.46
N GLY A 134 -0.39 17.13 6.42
CA GLY A 134 -1.12 17.07 5.15
C GLY A 134 -0.60 16.15 4.05
N ALA A 135 0.36 15.24 4.31
CA ALA A 135 0.74 14.24 3.32
C ALA A 135 -0.33 13.13 3.25
N SER A 136 -1.50 13.43 2.68
CA SER A 136 -2.45 12.42 2.23
C SER A 136 -2.07 11.99 0.83
N ALA A 137 -1.64 10.73 0.66
CA ALA A 137 -1.69 10.09 -0.64
C ALA A 137 -3.17 9.97 -1.01
N VAL A 138 -3.65 10.79 -1.95
CA VAL A 138 -5.02 10.64 -2.47
C VAL A 138 -4.98 9.47 -3.47
N PRO A 139 -5.63 8.34 -3.19
CA PRO A 139 -5.77 7.30 -4.19
C PRO A 139 -6.69 7.81 -5.31
N HIS A 140 -6.21 7.83 -6.55
CA HIS A 140 -7.07 8.00 -7.73
C HIS A 140 -7.88 6.73 -7.96
N ASN A 141 -9.12 6.89 -8.43
CA ASN A 141 -10.03 5.79 -8.69
C ASN A 141 -9.76 5.25 -10.11
N PRO A 142 -9.58 3.92 -10.31
CA PRO A 142 -9.35 3.35 -11.64
C PRO A 142 -10.36 3.78 -12.71
N THR A 143 -11.60 4.10 -12.32
CA THR A 143 -12.63 4.60 -13.26
C THR A 143 -12.32 5.97 -13.86
N GLU A 144 -11.43 6.76 -13.26
CA GLU A 144 -11.04 8.08 -13.76
C GLU A 144 -10.19 8.01 -15.04
N PHE A 145 -9.59 6.84 -15.35
CA PHE A 145 -8.78 6.63 -16.55
C PHE A 145 -9.49 5.83 -17.63
N SER A 146 -10.67 5.27 -17.35
CA SER A 146 -11.43 4.51 -18.37
C SER A 146 -12.00 5.42 -19.48
N SER A 147 -12.05 6.73 -19.25
CA SER A 147 -12.59 7.74 -20.17
C SER A 147 -11.53 8.52 -20.97
N LEU A 148 -10.24 8.21 -20.80
CA LEU A 148 -9.12 8.75 -21.58
C LEU A 148 -8.75 7.81 -22.74
#